data_AF-A0A7W9Q663-F1
#
_entry.id   AF-A0A7W9Q663-F1
#
_cell.length_a   1.000
_cell.length_b   1.000
_cell.length_c   1.000
_cell.angle_alpha   90.00
_cell.angle_beta   90.00
_cell.angle_gamma   90.00
#
_symmetry.space_group_name_H-M   'P 1'
#
loop_
_entity.id
_entity.type
_entity.pdbx_description
1 polymer ?
#
loop_
_entity_poly.entity_id
_entity_poly.type
_entity_poly.pdbx_seq_one_letter_code
_entity_poly.pdbx_strand_id
1 'polypeptide(L)'
;MQASGSSAGTAHQTHRTVKTALNEAVRRRHLTINPASVAKAPRVEEEEVEPYTLEEIQRLLAEAIKVRNSARWVIALALGLRQGEVLGLQWEDVDFEMGMILVRRGRLRPRYVHGCGDKCGRKPGYCPQRANVRRETKDTKTRAGKRSIGVPE
;
A
#
# COMPACT_ATOMS: atom_id res chain seq x y z
N MET A 1 1.36 -7.12 -23.35
CA MET A 1 0.91 -6.55 -22.07
C MET A 1 0.09 -5.28 -22.26
N GLN A 2 0.59 -4.24 -22.94
CA GLN A 2 -0.21 -3.03 -23.16
C GLN A 2 -1.40 -3.25 -24.09
N ALA A 3 -1.21 -3.98 -25.20
CA ALA A 3 -2.31 -4.38 -26.10
C ALA A 3 -3.39 -5.24 -25.41
N SER A 4 -3.07 -5.87 -24.27
CA SER A 4 -4.01 -6.64 -23.45
C SER A 4 -4.54 -5.84 -22.25
N GLY A 5 -4.43 -4.50 -22.27
CA GLY A 5 -5.03 -3.59 -21.28
C GLY A 5 -4.18 -3.30 -20.02
N SER A 6 -2.93 -3.74 -19.94
CA SER A 6 -2.06 -3.37 -18.81
C SER A 6 -1.57 -1.92 -18.93
N SER A 7 -1.56 -1.18 -17.81
CA SER A 7 -0.95 0.16 -17.77
C SER A 7 0.55 0.11 -18.09
N ALA A 8 1.09 1.21 -18.60
CA ALA A 8 2.52 1.33 -18.91
C ALA A 8 3.39 1.03 -17.69
N GLY A 9 3.03 1.55 -16.52
CA GLY A 9 3.71 1.25 -15.25
C GLY A 9 3.74 -0.24 -14.91
N THR A 10 2.62 -0.94 -15.10
CA THR A 10 2.54 -2.40 -14.85
C THR A 10 3.45 -3.18 -15.80
N ALA A 11 3.42 -2.84 -17.09
CA ALA A 11 4.25 -3.50 -18.09
C ALA A 11 5.74 -3.19 -17.87
N HIS A 12 6.09 -1.96 -17.49
CA HIS A 12 7.46 -1.57 -17.15
C HIS A 12 7.97 -2.33 -15.92
N GLN A 13 7.19 -2.42 -14.83
CA GLN A 13 7.58 -3.16 -13.65
C GLN A 13 7.77 -4.66 -13.94
N THR A 14 6.94 -5.22 -14.81
CA THR A 14 7.06 -6.61 -15.26
C THR A 14 8.36 -6.82 -16.03
N HIS A 15 8.65 -5.94 -17.00
CA HIS A 15 9.92 -5.97 -17.75
C HIS A 15 11.13 -5.90 -16.82
N ARG A 16 11.14 -4.98 -15.85
CA ARG A 16 12.22 -4.84 -14.86
C ARG A 16 12.43 -6.12 -14.05
N THR A 17 11.34 -6.76 -13.63
CA THR A 17 11.38 -8.02 -12.87
C THR A 17 11.97 -9.15 -13.70
N VAL A 18 11.46 -9.34 -14.93
CA VAL A 18 11.94 -10.38 -15.86
C VAL A 18 13.41 -10.16 -16.21
N LYS A 19 13.80 -8.92 -16.53
CA LYS A 19 15.20 -8.57 -16.85
C LYS A 19 16.13 -8.91 -15.69
N THR A 20 15.72 -8.64 -14.45
CA THR A 20 16.51 -8.95 -13.25
C THR A 20 16.65 -10.46 -13.05
N ALA A 21 15.56 -11.23 -13.19
CA ALA A 21 15.60 -12.68 -13.07
C ALA A 21 16.49 -13.34 -14.13
N LEU A 22 16.40 -12.89 -15.39
CA LEU A 22 17.22 -13.41 -16.49
C LEU A 22 18.70 -12.99 -16.36
N ASN A 23 18.99 -11.81 -15.80
CA ASN A 23 20.37 -11.44 -15.45
C ASN A 23 20.97 -12.42 -14.43
N GLU A 24 20.19 -12.83 -13.42
CA GLU A 24 20.65 -13.85 -12.46
C GLU A 24 20.85 -15.22 -13.12
N ALA A 25 19.98 -15.60 -14.08
CA ALA A 25 20.17 -16.82 -14.85
C ALA A 25 21.46 -16.80 -15.70
N VAL A 26 21.79 -15.64 -16.29
CA VAL A 26 23.09 -15.46 -16.99
C VAL A 26 24.26 -15.54 -16.02
N ARG A 27 24.17 -14.86 -14.86
CA ARG A 27 25.19 -14.91 -13.81
C ARG A 27 25.47 -16.34 -13.34
N ARG A 28 24.42 -17.15 -13.22
CA ARG A 28 24.49 -18.58 -12.85
C ARG A 28 24.82 -19.51 -14.03
N ARG A 29 25.08 -18.95 -15.21
CA ARG A 29 25.42 -19.69 -16.45
C ARG A 29 24.31 -20.64 -16.94
N HIS A 30 23.06 -20.40 -16.55
CA HIS A 30 21.91 -21.09 -17.14
C HIS A 30 21.53 -20.52 -18.50
N LEU A 31 21.90 -19.26 -18.75
CA LEU A 31 21.77 -18.59 -20.04
C LEU A 31 23.09 -17.95 -20.42
N THR A 32 23.39 -17.93 -21.72
CA THR A 32 24.56 -17.21 -22.24
C THR A 32 24.30 -15.71 -22.33
N ILE A 33 23.07 -15.32 -22.66
CA ILE A 33 22.64 -13.93 -22.85
C ILE A 33 21.26 -13.70 -22.23
N ASN A 34 20.97 -12.47 -21.82
CA ASN A 34 19.65 -12.10 -21.31
C ASN A 34 18.78 -11.57 -22.47
N PRO A 35 17.73 -12.28 -22.91
CA PRO A 35 16.88 -11.81 -24.01
C PRO A 35 16.08 -10.55 -23.66
N ALA A 36 15.76 -10.32 -22.38
CA ALA A 36 15.06 -9.12 -21.94
C ALA A 36 15.94 -7.86 -21.94
N SER A 37 17.25 -7.99 -22.19
CA SER A 37 18.15 -6.84 -22.35
C SER A 37 17.89 -6.04 -23.62
N VAL A 38 17.42 -6.70 -24.69
CA VAL A 38 17.15 -6.11 -26.00
C VAL A 38 15.74 -5.49 -26.05
N ALA A 39 14.82 -6.04 -25.27
CA ALA A 39 13.45 -5.55 -25.20
C ALA A 39 13.42 -4.14 -24.57
N LYS A 40 12.82 -3.17 -25.27
CA LYS A 40 12.59 -1.83 -24.76
C LYS A 40 11.41 -1.83 -23.79
N ALA A 41 11.62 -1.33 -22.58
CA ALA A 41 10.54 -1.15 -21.61
C ALA A 41 9.56 -0.07 -22.10
N PRO A 42 8.25 -0.20 -21.85
CA PRO A 42 7.31 0.88 -22.08
C PRO A 42 7.70 2.12 -21.29
N ARG A 43 7.59 3.30 -21.92
CA ARG A 43 7.79 4.57 -21.22
C ARG A 43 6.65 4.73 -20.21
N VAL A 44 7.01 5.04 -18.98
CA VAL A 44 6.04 5.44 -17.95
C VAL A 44 6.07 6.95 -17.94
N GLU A 45 4.94 7.55 -18.25
CA GLU A 45 4.75 8.99 -18.04
C GLU A 45 4.57 9.20 -16.54
N GLU A 46 5.33 10.14 -16.00
CA GLU A 46 5.17 10.55 -14.61
C GLU A 46 3.94 11.45 -14.57
N GLU A 47 2.93 11.00 -13.82
CA GLU A 47 1.76 11.82 -13.52
C GLU A 47 2.15 12.79 -12.39
N GLU A 48 2.01 14.07 -12.65
CA GLU A 48 2.27 15.10 -11.65
C GLU A 48 1.19 15.02 -10.57
N VAL A 49 1.62 14.87 -9.32
CA VAL A 49 0.70 14.82 -8.18
C VAL A 49 0.34 16.25 -7.82
N GLU A 50 -0.91 16.64 -8.02
CA GLU A 50 -1.45 17.90 -7.51
C GLU A 50 -1.80 17.74 -6.03
N PRO A 51 -1.04 18.36 -5.10
CA PRO A 51 -1.36 18.30 -3.69
C PRO A 51 -2.57 19.17 -3.37
N TYR A 52 -3.33 18.78 -2.35
CA TYR A 52 -4.45 19.57 -1.87
C TYR A 52 -3.98 20.93 -1.34
N THR A 53 -4.77 21.97 -1.62
CA THR A 53 -4.59 23.27 -0.95
C THR A 53 -5.01 23.20 0.52
N LEU A 54 -4.63 24.21 1.30
CA LEU A 54 -5.03 24.29 2.70
C LEU A 54 -6.57 24.32 2.86
N GLU A 55 -7.26 25.06 2.00
CA GLU A 55 -8.72 25.19 2.01
C GLU A 55 -9.40 23.87 1.64
N GLU A 56 -8.82 23.09 0.73
CA GLU A 56 -9.28 21.75 0.39
C GLU A 56 -9.10 20.78 1.55
N ILE A 57 -7.96 20.82 2.22
CA ILE A 57 -7.69 20.02 3.42
C ILE A 57 -8.72 20.35 4.51
N GLN A 58 -8.99 21.63 4.78
CA GLN A 58 -9.98 22.06 5.77
C GLN A 58 -11.38 21.53 5.43
N ARG A 59 -11.82 21.64 4.17
CA ARG A 59 -13.11 21.08 3.72
C ARG A 59 -13.16 19.56 3.87
N LEU A 60 -12.07 18.86 3.52
CA LEU A 60 -11.97 17.42 3.66
C LEU A 60 -12.08 16.99 5.13
N LEU A 61 -11.38 17.68 6.04
CA LEU A 61 -11.43 17.40 7.47
C LEU A 61 -12.82 17.67 8.07
N ALA A 62 -13.49 18.74 7.62
CA ALA A 62 -14.87 19.06 8.04
C ALA A 62 -15.88 17.95 7.66
N GLU A 63 -15.69 17.27 6.53
CA GLU A 63 -16.50 16.10 6.17
C GLU A 63 -16.03 14.83 6.88
N ALA A 64 -14.71 14.64 7.02
CA ALA A 64 -14.14 13.48 7.66
C ALA A 64 -14.58 13.32 9.12
N ILE A 65 -14.78 14.42 9.86
CA ILE A 65 -15.18 14.36 11.28
C ILE A 65 -16.58 13.77 11.49
N LYS A 66 -17.42 13.79 10.45
CA LYS A 66 -18.79 13.25 10.48
C LYS A 66 -18.84 11.72 10.42
N VAL A 67 -17.71 11.06 10.13
CA VAL A 67 -17.63 9.59 10.02
C VAL A 67 -16.77 8.99 11.12
N ARG A 68 -17.12 7.77 11.55
CA ARG A 68 -16.47 7.03 12.67
C ARG A 68 -14.94 7.04 12.66
N ASN A 69 -14.31 6.97 11.49
CA ASN A 69 -12.86 6.82 11.35
C ASN A 69 -12.19 8.14 10.93
N SER A 70 -12.63 9.27 11.48
CA SER A 70 -12.15 10.61 11.17
C SER A 70 -10.65 10.80 11.47
N ALA A 71 -10.19 10.30 12.62
CA ALA A 71 -8.81 10.44 13.09
C ALA A 71 -7.77 9.98 12.06
N ARG A 72 -8.10 8.99 11.22
CA ARG A 72 -7.18 8.51 10.17
C ARG A 72 -6.83 9.59 9.15
N TRP A 73 -7.78 10.49 8.86
CA TRP A 73 -7.59 11.55 7.89
C TRP A 73 -6.73 12.66 8.46
N VAL A 74 -7.02 13.06 9.71
CA VAL A 74 -6.21 14.04 10.45
C VAL A 74 -4.76 13.57 10.54
N ILE A 75 -4.53 12.34 11.00
CA ILE A 75 -3.18 11.78 11.14
C ILE A 75 -2.47 11.65 9.78
N ALA A 76 -3.17 11.18 8.74
CA ALA A 76 -2.56 11.04 7.41
C ALA A 76 -2.13 12.39 6.83
N LEU A 77 -2.98 13.41 6.95
CA LEU A 77 -2.73 14.74 6.39
C LEU A 77 -1.73 15.55 7.22
N ALA A 78 -1.78 15.47 8.54
CA ALA A 78 -0.89 16.22 9.42
C ALA A 78 0.53 15.61 9.50
N LEU A 79 0.63 14.28 9.48
CA LEU A 79 1.89 13.57 9.76
C LEU A 79 2.44 12.78 8.56
N GLY A 80 1.71 12.72 7.44
CA GLY A 80 2.18 12.07 6.21
C GLY A 80 2.33 10.54 6.29
N LEU A 81 1.61 9.89 7.20
CA LEU A 81 1.68 8.43 7.35
C LEU A 81 1.01 7.72 6.17
N ARG A 82 1.57 6.58 5.76
CA ARG A 82 0.95 5.74 4.73
C ARG A 82 -0.38 5.19 5.24
N GLN A 83 -1.35 5.03 4.36
CA GLN A 83 -2.69 4.52 4.71
C GLN A 83 -2.65 3.25 5.57
N GLY A 84 -1.77 2.30 5.25
CA GLY A 84 -1.62 1.07 6.04
C GLY A 84 -1.11 1.33 7.46
N GLU A 85 -0.19 2.28 7.65
CA GLU A 85 0.36 2.66 8.95
C GLU A 85 -0.74 3.29 9.82
N VAL A 86 -1.46 4.28 9.28
CA VAL A 86 -2.55 4.95 10.00
C VAL A 86 -3.65 3.97 10.41
N LEU A 87 -4.09 3.11 9.48
CA LEU A 87 -5.10 2.09 9.77
C LEU A 87 -4.61 0.98 10.71
N GLY A 88 -3.29 0.90 10.95
CA GLY A 88 -2.67 -0.08 11.82
C GLY A 88 -2.36 0.45 13.22
N LEU A 89 -2.50 1.76 13.47
CA LEU A 89 -2.25 2.35 14.78
C LEU A 89 -3.15 1.76 15.85
N GLN A 90 -2.61 1.61 17.05
CA GLN A 90 -3.31 1.18 18.26
C GLN A 90 -3.12 2.21 19.37
N TRP A 91 -3.94 2.15 20.42
CA TRP A 91 -3.83 3.08 21.55
C TRP A 91 -2.45 3.05 22.23
N GLU A 92 -1.82 1.87 22.31
CA GLU A 92 -0.44 1.70 22.82
C GLU A 92 0.66 2.35 21.96
N ASP A 93 0.32 2.81 20.76
CA ASP A 93 1.23 3.52 19.87
C ASP A 93 1.13 5.04 20.03
N VAL A 94 0.24 5.55 20.89
CA VAL A 94 0.06 6.99 21.13
C VAL A 94 0.51 7.34 22.54
N ASP A 95 1.51 8.21 22.62
CA ASP A 95 2.03 8.76 23.87
C ASP A 95 1.56 10.21 23.99
N PHE A 96 0.56 10.44 24.84
CA PHE A 96 0.00 11.78 25.05
C PHE A 96 0.87 12.63 25.97
N GLU A 97 1.70 12.03 26.83
CA GLU A 97 2.59 12.78 27.74
C GLU A 97 3.76 13.39 26.97
N MET A 98 4.31 12.61 26.03
CA MET A 98 5.41 13.08 25.19
C MET A 98 4.94 13.69 23.85
N GLY A 99 3.63 13.66 23.57
CA GLY A 99 3.08 14.14 22.31
C GLY A 99 3.63 13.39 21.09
N MET A 100 3.68 12.05 21.15
CA MET A 100 4.31 11.22 20.12
C MET A 100 3.41 10.09 19.62
N ILE A 101 3.62 9.69 18.35
CA ILE A 101 3.06 8.49 17.76
C ILE A 101 4.17 7.54 17.31
N LEU A 102 4.10 6.27 17.74
CA LEU A 102 5.03 5.22 17.35
C LEU A 102 4.46 4.39 16.19
N VAL A 103 4.96 4.63 14.98
CA VAL A 103 4.64 3.82 13.81
C VAL A 103 5.45 2.54 13.85
N ARG A 104 4.83 1.41 14.24
CA ARG A 104 5.50 0.11 14.38
C ARG A 104 4.86 -1.02 13.57
N ARG A 105 3.62 -0.83 13.12
CA ARG A 105 2.80 -1.83 12.41
C ARG A 105 1.96 -1.15 11.34
N GLY A 106 1.45 -1.95 10.40
CA GLY A 106 0.47 -1.49 9.41
C GLY A 106 -0.63 -2.51 9.18
N ARG A 107 -1.84 -2.02 8.87
CA ARG A 107 -2.98 -2.83 8.44
C ARG A 107 -2.70 -3.47 7.08
N LEU A 108 -2.86 -4.78 7.01
CA LEU A 108 -2.76 -5.52 5.77
C LEU A 108 -4.07 -5.41 4.99
N ARG A 109 -3.95 -5.37 3.65
CA ARG A 109 -5.13 -5.51 2.79
C ARG A 109 -5.80 -6.86 3.10
N PRO A 110 -7.09 -6.87 3.50
CA PRO A 110 -7.81 -8.10 3.80
C PRO A 110 -7.82 -9.03 2.59
N ARG A 111 -7.76 -10.33 2.85
CA ARG A 111 -7.96 -11.35 1.83
C ARG A 111 -9.16 -12.18 2.25
N TYR A 112 -10.26 -12.01 1.54
CA TYR A 112 -11.49 -12.71 1.85
C TYR A 112 -11.57 -14.05 1.10
N VAL A 113 -12.07 -15.06 1.79
CA VAL A 113 -12.55 -16.33 1.22
C VAL A 113 -14.04 -16.48 1.51
N HIS A 114 -14.71 -17.38 0.80
CA HIS A 114 -16.08 -17.75 1.11
C HIS A 114 -16.11 -18.54 2.42
N GLY A 115 -16.98 -18.16 3.36
CA GLY A 115 -17.34 -18.99 4.52
C GLY A 115 -18.61 -19.80 4.31
N CYS A 116 -19.31 -19.59 3.20
CA CYS A 116 -20.56 -20.25 2.84
C CYS A 116 -20.36 -21.53 1.97
N GLY A 117 -19.15 -22.10 1.95
CA GLY A 117 -18.76 -23.17 1.01
C GLY A 117 -17.98 -22.64 -0.21
N ASP A 118 -17.97 -23.40 -1.32
CA ASP A 118 -17.05 -23.12 -2.43
C ASP A 118 -17.42 -21.87 -3.26
N LYS A 119 -18.71 -21.62 -3.53
CA LYS A 119 -19.18 -20.45 -4.31
C LYS A 119 -20.62 -20.06 -3.94
N CYS A 120 -20.88 -18.76 -3.75
CA CYS A 120 -22.23 -18.20 -3.56
C CYS A 120 -22.63 -17.20 -4.68
N GLY A 121 -22.03 -17.32 -5.86
CA GLY A 121 -22.29 -16.43 -7.01
C GLY A 121 -21.71 -15.01 -6.90
N ARG A 122 -21.07 -14.66 -5.77
CA ARG A 122 -20.38 -13.38 -5.56
C ARG A 122 -18.87 -13.59 -5.47
N LYS A 123 -18.06 -12.56 -5.70
CA LYS A 123 -16.64 -12.61 -5.33
C LYS A 123 -16.50 -12.78 -3.81
N PRO A 124 -15.44 -13.44 -3.30
CA PRO A 124 -15.27 -13.66 -1.85
C PRO A 124 -15.39 -12.40 -0.99
N GLY A 125 -14.91 -11.26 -1.48
CA GLY A 125 -15.01 -9.97 -0.77
C GLY A 125 -16.43 -9.44 -0.56
N TYR A 126 -17.43 -9.95 -1.30
CA TYR A 126 -18.84 -9.56 -1.21
C TYR A 126 -19.74 -10.70 -0.71
N CYS A 127 -19.15 -11.81 -0.28
CA CYS A 127 -19.88 -12.90 0.37
C CYS A 127 -20.42 -12.43 1.74
N PRO A 128 -21.70 -12.68 2.08
CA PRO A 128 -22.25 -12.34 3.41
C PRO A 128 -21.51 -13.04 4.55
N GLN A 129 -21.04 -14.27 4.31
CA GLN A 129 -20.27 -15.09 5.24
C GLN A 129 -18.77 -15.03 4.89
N ARG A 130 -18.27 -13.90 4.37
CA ARG A 130 -16.85 -13.77 4.02
C ARG A 130 -15.97 -13.93 5.26
N ALA A 131 -14.91 -14.71 5.15
CA ALA A 131 -13.89 -14.84 6.18
C ALA A 131 -12.59 -14.19 5.71
N ASN A 132 -11.98 -13.34 6.53
CA ASN A 132 -10.64 -12.80 6.24
C ASN A 132 -9.59 -13.83 6.67
N VAL A 133 -8.81 -14.36 5.73
CA VAL A 133 -7.75 -15.35 6.01
C VAL A 133 -6.41 -14.72 6.32
N ARG A 134 -6.31 -13.39 6.22
CA ARG A 134 -5.09 -12.66 6.50
C ARG A 134 -5.20 -12.01 7.87
N ARG A 135 -4.14 -12.13 8.67
CA ARG A 135 -3.99 -11.33 9.90
C ARG A 135 -4.23 -9.85 9.61
N GLU A 136 -4.78 -9.14 10.59
CA GLU A 136 -5.19 -7.77 10.39
C GLU A 136 -4.00 -6.82 10.19
N THR A 137 -2.97 -6.96 11.01
CA THR A 137 -1.79 -6.10 11.00
C THR A 137 -0.51 -6.91 10.80
N LYS A 138 0.57 -6.21 10.45
CA LYS A 138 1.92 -6.75 10.44
C LYS A 138 2.89 -5.66 10.87
N ASP A 139 3.85 -6.04 11.69
CA ASP A 139 4.99 -5.20 12.05
C ASP A 139 5.77 -4.73 10.84
N THR A 140 6.28 -3.51 10.92
CA THR A 140 7.14 -3.00 9.87
C THR A 140 8.42 -3.84 9.78
N LYS A 141 8.73 -4.28 8.55
CA LYS A 141 9.80 -5.26 8.30
C LYS A 141 11.21 -4.75 8.61
N THR A 142 11.41 -3.43 8.58
CA THR A 142 12.72 -2.79 8.69
C THR A 142 12.76 -1.85 9.88
N ARG A 143 13.94 -1.65 10.45
CA ARG A 143 14.17 -0.62 11.48
C ARG A 143 13.74 0.77 11.01
N ALA A 144 14.06 1.14 9.77
CA ALA A 144 13.69 2.44 9.20
C ALA A 144 12.15 2.65 9.14
N GLY A 145 11.38 1.57 9.07
CA GLY A 145 9.94 1.66 9.07
C GLY A 145 9.31 1.60 10.47
N LYS A 146 10.10 1.43 11.53
CA LYS A 146 9.71 1.64 12.93
C LYS A 146 10.19 3.03 13.35
N ARG A 147 9.28 3.98 13.54
CA ARG A 147 9.64 5.39 13.79
C ARG A 147 8.70 6.06 14.78
N SER A 148 9.25 6.96 15.58
CA SER A 148 8.49 7.88 16.42
C SER A 148 8.30 9.20 15.67
N ILE A 149 7.09 9.75 15.72
CA ILE A 149 6.73 11.01 15.08
C ILE A 149 6.15 11.92 16.17
N GLY A 150 6.70 13.13 16.30
CA GLY A 150 6.13 14.16 17.18
C GLY A 150 4.81 14.67 16.60
N VAL A 151 3.82 14.85 17.47
CA VAL A 151 2.54 15.46 17.13
C VAL A 151 2.70 16.98 17.27
N PRO A 152 2.35 17.76 16.23
CA PRO A 152 2.41 19.22 16.31
C PRO A 152 1.42 19.75 17.36
N GLU A 153 1.78 20.85 18.02
CA GLU A 153 0.94 21.59 18.99
C GLU A 153 -0.32 22.20 18.36
#